data_AF-A0A431I8G2-F1
#
_entry.id   AF-A0A431I8G2-F1
#
_cell.length_a   1.000
_cell.length_b   1.000
_cell.length_c   1.000
_cell.angle_alpha   90.00
_cell.angle_beta   90.00
_cell.angle_gamma   90.00
#
_symmetry.space_group_name_H-M   'P 1'
#
loop_
_entity.id
_entity.type
_entity.pdbx_description
1 polymer ?
#
loop_
_entity_poly.entity_id
_entity_poly.type
_entity_poly.pdbx_seq_one_letter_code
_entity_poly.pdbx_strand_id
1 'polypeptide(L)'
;MVGILNPNTVEISLDNTLLPPRNTGRGLAKKPSTGTISEVTWLAGQIRIDGANFFALATEPVILDFAFDSADRGQVVYKLPDDSTYIRFYDPIIPGYNTLPLGNVTDPAICNDFELLGSNTVLVYLVNNLVNYRLQSDRYQTEYQLHTTPLSVIRRFGVQTSTNSLAVLKTFP
;
A
#
# COMPACT_ATOMS: atom_id res chain seq x y z
N MET A 1 15.73 -20.80 -3.01
CA MET A 1 14.36 -20.94 -3.54
C MET A 1 13.53 -19.86 -2.86
N VAL A 2 12.94 -18.97 -3.64
CA VAL A 2 12.14 -17.84 -3.16
C VAL A 2 10.74 -18.32 -2.81
N GLY A 3 10.23 -17.97 -1.63
CA GLY A 3 8.83 -18.21 -1.28
C GLY A 3 7.93 -17.15 -1.91
N ILE A 4 6.84 -17.58 -2.55
CA ILE A 4 5.79 -16.64 -3.00
C ILE A 4 5.14 -16.03 -1.75
N LEU A 5 4.90 -14.71 -1.73
CA LEU A 5 4.07 -14.09 -0.70
C LEU A 5 2.75 -14.85 -0.62
N ASN A 6 2.42 -15.41 0.55
CA ASN A 6 1.12 -16.02 0.80
C ASN A 6 0.25 -15.03 1.59
N PRO A 7 -0.49 -14.16 0.90
CA PRO A 7 -1.29 -13.15 1.55
C PRO A 7 -2.54 -13.73 2.25
N ASN A 8 -2.81 -15.03 2.14
CA ASN A 8 -3.94 -15.69 2.82
C ASN A 8 -3.60 -16.20 4.22
N THR A 9 -2.33 -16.12 4.64
CA THR A 9 -1.92 -16.50 5.99
C THR A 9 -1.92 -15.27 6.87
N VAL A 10 -2.78 -15.25 7.89
CA VAL A 10 -2.72 -14.20 8.91
C VAL A 10 -1.96 -14.71 10.10
N GLU A 11 -0.86 -14.03 10.43
CA GLU A 11 -0.24 -14.17 11.73
C GLU A 11 -0.64 -13.01 12.63
N ILE A 12 -1.11 -13.37 13.83
CA ILE A 12 -1.14 -12.47 14.97
C ILE A 12 0.26 -12.61 15.59
N SER A 13 1.21 -11.82 15.08
CA SER A 13 2.56 -11.85 15.64
C SER A 13 2.68 -10.91 16.84
N LEU A 14 3.46 -11.35 17.83
CA LEU A 14 3.96 -10.50 18.91
C LEU A 14 5.21 -9.72 18.47
N ASP A 15 5.80 -10.08 17.32
CA ASP A 15 6.85 -9.31 16.69
C ASP A 15 6.25 -7.99 16.18
N ASN A 16 6.65 -6.89 16.82
CA ASN A 16 6.23 -5.53 16.45
C ASN A 16 6.81 -5.05 15.10
N THR A 17 7.49 -5.92 14.36
CA THR A 17 8.17 -5.62 13.10
C THR A 17 7.35 -6.14 11.91
N LEU A 18 6.37 -5.33 11.52
CA LEU A 18 5.91 -5.35 10.12
C LEU A 18 6.94 -4.59 9.29
N LEU A 19 7.20 -5.01 8.04
CA LEU A 19 7.68 -4.08 7.03
C LEU A 19 6.66 -2.95 7.01
N PRO A 20 7.02 -1.75 7.48
CA PRO A 20 6.03 -0.72 7.69
C PRO A 20 5.40 -0.41 6.32
N PRO A 21 4.05 -0.44 6.18
CA PRO A 21 3.44 0.58 5.34
C PRO A 21 3.92 1.90 5.92
N ARG A 22 4.14 2.93 5.10
CA ARG A 22 4.75 4.19 5.57
C ARG A 22 3.73 4.99 6.38
N ASN A 23 3.44 4.46 7.56
CA ASN A 23 2.30 4.68 8.44
C ASN A 23 2.38 6.00 9.20
N THR A 24 2.95 7.04 8.59
CA THR A 24 3.03 8.37 9.21
C THR A 24 2.53 9.48 8.30
N GLY A 25 1.73 9.17 7.27
CA GLY A 25 1.08 10.20 6.46
C GLY A 25 2.03 11.02 5.60
N ARG A 26 3.23 10.49 5.31
CA ARG A 26 4.18 11.05 4.34
C ARG A 26 4.60 9.93 3.41
N GLY A 27 4.47 10.16 2.11
CA GLY A 27 4.70 9.14 1.08
C GLY A 27 6.18 8.83 0.87
N LEU A 28 6.90 8.41 1.91
CA LEU A 28 8.30 8.08 1.79
C LEU A 28 8.48 6.70 1.18
N ALA A 29 9.45 6.52 0.27
CA ALA A 29 9.68 5.24 -0.36
C ALA A 29 11.09 4.80 -0.66
N LYS A 30 11.46 3.62 -0.15
CA LYS A 30 12.62 2.91 -0.66
C LYS A 30 12.40 2.44 -2.11
N LYS A 31 13.25 2.92 -3.03
CA LYS A 31 13.39 2.42 -4.40
C LYS A 31 14.00 1.02 -4.39
N PRO A 32 13.37 0.03 -5.02
CA PRO A 32 13.88 -1.34 -5.07
C PRO A 32 15.30 -1.45 -5.65
N SER A 33 15.61 -0.73 -6.72
CA SER A 33 16.90 -0.87 -7.42
C SER A 33 18.10 -0.28 -6.65
N THR A 34 17.89 0.83 -5.94
CA THR A 34 18.98 1.64 -5.35
C THR A 34 18.94 1.66 -3.83
N GLY A 35 17.82 1.27 -3.21
CA GLY A 35 17.61 1.40 -1.77
C GLY A 35 17.46 2.84 -1.28
N THR A 36 17.43 3.83 -2.18
CA THR A 36 17.24 5.25 -1.84
C THR A 36 15.81 5.51 -1.38
N ILE A 37 15.64 6.38 -0.38
CA ILE A 37 14.31 6.82 0.07
C ILE A 37 13.87 8.03 -0.76
N SER A 38 12.79 7.87 -1.50
CA SER A 38 12.04 8.94 -2.16
C SER A 38 10.98 9.51 -1.24
N GLU A 39 10.42 10.66 -1.59
CA GLU A 39 9.27 11.26 -0.92
C GLU A 39 8.15 11.58 -1.91
N VAL A 40 6.91 11.36 -1.48
CA VAL A 40 5.71 11.79 -2.17
C VAL A 40 4.98 12.82 -1.34
N THR A 41 4.73 13.95 -1.99
CA THR A 41 4.06 15.11 -1.43
C THR A 41 2.95 15.56 -2.36
N TRP A 42 1.95 16.23 -1.78
CA TRP A 42 1.04 17.06 -2.53
C TRP A 42 1.48 18.52 -2.41
N LEU A 43 1.62 19.23 -3.53
CA LEU A 43 1.94 20.65 -3.53
C LEU A 43 1.36 21.34 -4.76
N ALA A 44 0.56 22.38 -4.53
CA ALA A 44 -0.01 23.24 -5.57
C ALA A 44 -0.77 22.46 -6.65
N GLY A 45 -1.66 21.55 -6.24
CA GLY A 45 -2.48 20.77 -7.16
C GLY A 45 -1.75 19.64 -7.89
N GLN A 46 -0.57 19.25 -7.39
CA GLN A 46 0.26 18.19 -7.98
C GLN A 46 0.68 17.20 -6.90
N ILE A 47 0.56 15.91 -7.21
CA ILE A 47 1.36 14.90 -6.54
C ILE A 47 2.76 14.93 -7.15
N ARG A 48 3.77 14.97 -6.28
CA ARG A 48 5.19 15.03 -6.66
C ARG A 48 5.93 13.85 -6.05
N ILE A 49 6.84 13.26 -6.81
CA ILE A 49 7.83 12.29 -6.32
C ILE A 49 9.20 12.98 -6.36
N ASP A 50 9.89 13.06 -5.23
CA ASP A 50 11.21 13.72 -5.11
C ASP A 50 11.19 15.17 -5.65
N GLY A 51 10.06 15.87 -5.44
CA GLY A 51 9.84 17.24 -5.91
C GLY A 51 9.48 17.38 -7.39
N ALA A 52 9.56 16.31 -8.19
CA ALA A 52 9.15 16.30 -9.59
C ALA A 52 7.65 15.99 -9.73
N ASN A 53 6.96 16.68 -10.64
CA ASN A 53 5.53 16.44 -10.88
C ASN A 53 5.30 15.01 -11.37
N PHE A 54 4.40 14.30 -10.70
CA PHE A 54 3.99 12.94 -11.04
C PHE A 54 2.62 12.90 -11.71
N PHE A 55 1.61 13.49 -11.07
CA PHE A 55 0.30 13.74 -11.70
C PHE A 55 -0.45 14.89 -11.01
N ALA A 56 -1.36 15.50 -11.75
CA ALA A 56 -2.22 16.54 -11.22
C ALA A 56 -3.30 15.96 -10.29
N LEU A 57 -3.47 16.59 -9.13
CA LEU A 57 -4.53 16.28 -8.18
C LEU A 57 -5.04 17.59 -7.59
N ALA A 58 -6.24 18.03 -7.99
CA ALA A 58 -6.73 19.36 -7.65
C ALA A 58 -6.93 19.59 -6.15
N THR A 59 -7.26 18.53 -5.41
CA THR A 59 -7.56 18.57 -3.99
C THR A 59 -6.45 17.90 -3.20
N GLU A 60 -6.04 18.51 -2.09
CA GLU A 60 -5.09 17.90 -1.15
C GLU A 60 -5.70 16.61 -0.57
N PRO A 61 -4.99 15.47 -0.65
CA PRO A 61 -5.49 14.23 -0.09
C PRO A 61 -5.38 14.23 1.44
N VAL A 62 -6.38 13.68 2.12
CA VAL A 62 -6.38 13.48 3.58
C VAL A 62 -5.54 12.27 3.99
N ILE A 63 -5.36 11.30 3.09
CA ILE A 63 -4.44 10.17 3.24
C ILE A 63 -3.63 10.05 1.96
N LEU A 64 -2.33 9.85 2.10
CA LEU A 64 -1.40 9.66 0.99
C LEU A 64 -0.36 8.62 1.41
N ASP A 65 -0.31 7.52 0.69
CA ASP A 65 0.73 6.52 0.84
C ASP A 65 1.28 6.12 -0.53
N PHE A 66 2.50 5.62 -0.55
CA PHE A 66 3.29 5.48 -1.75
C PHE A 66 4.13 4.21 -1.69
N ALA A 67 4.35 3.55 -2.84
CA ALA A 67 5.29 2.46 -3.04
C ALA A 67 5.89 2.53 -4.44
N PHE A 68 6.97 1.78 -4.68
CA PHE A 68 7.49 1.55 -6.03
C PHE A 68 7.18 0.12 -6.46
N ASP A 69 6.91 -0.08 -7.74
CA ASP A 69 6.93 -1.43 -8.32
C ASP A 69 8.37 -1.92 -8.57
N SER A 70 8.50 -3.15 -9.09
CA SER A 70 9.80 -3.81 -9.32
C SER A 70 10.68 -3.11 -10.37
N ALA A 71 10.14 -2.15 -11.11
CA ALA A 71 10.86 -1.33 -12.09
C ALA A 71 11.03 0.13 -11.63
N ASP A 72 10.95 0.38 -10.32
CA ASP A 72 10.99 1.72 -9.69
C ASP A 72 9.91 2.69 -10.20
N ARG A 73 8.78 2.19 -10.69
CA ARG A 73 7.65 3.04 -11.09
C ARG A 73 6.76 3.31 -9.88
N GLY A 74 6.41 4.58 -9.69
CA GLY A 74 5.69 5.04 -8.51
C GLY A 74 4.24 4.57 -8.47
N GLN A 75 3.76 4.15 -7.31
CA GLN A 75 2.39 3.74 -7.07
C GLN A 75 1.86 4.51 -5.86
N VAL A 76 0.82 5.30 -6.06
CA VAL A 76 0.28 6.21 -5.04
C VAL A 76 -1.13 5.79 -4.72
N VAL A 77 -1.40 5.53 -3.44
CA VAL A 77 -2.76 5.43 -2.91
C VAL A 77 -3.10 6.71 -2.18
N TYR A 78 -4.28 7.24 -2.41
CA TYR A 78 -4.69 8.50 -1.82
C TYR A 78 -6.20 8.52 -1.55
N LYS A 79 -6.57 9.26 -0.51
CA LYS A 79 -7.96 9.52 -0.12
C LYS A 79 -8.23 11.01 -0.15
N LEU A 80 -9.33 11.41 -0.78
CA LEU A 80 -9.74 12.80 -0.86
C LEU A 80 -10.65 13.20 0.31
N PRO A 81 -10.84 14.50 0.56
CA PRO A 81 -11.72 14.98 1.64
C PRO A 81 -13.19 14.56 1.53
N ASP A 82 -13.65 14.12 0.35
CA ASP A 82 -14.99 13.60 0.09
C ASP A 82 -15.10 12.08 0.36
N ASP A 83 -14.11 11.50 1.03
CA ASP A 83 -14.00 10.07 1.37
C ASP A 83 -13.68 9.14 0.18
N SER A 84 -13.59 9.68 -1.04
CA SER A 84 -13.23 8.89 -2.21
C SER A 84 -11.75 8.46 -2.17
N THR A 85 -11.51 7.17 -2.42
CA THR A 85 -10.17 6.58 -2.36
C THR A 85 -9.77 6.03 -3.73
N TYR A 86 -8.52 6.27 -4.12
CA TYR A 86 -7.97 5.88 -5.40
C TYR A 86 -6.58 5.27 -5.25
N ILE A 87 -6.22 4.42 -6.20
CA ILE A 87 -4.84 4.01 -6.46
C ILE A 87 -4.43 4.42 -7.87
N ARG A 88 -3.26 5.02 -7.99
CA ARG A 88 -2.60 5.29 -9.27
C ARG A 88 -1.36 4.43 -9.39
N PHE A 89 -1.28 3.64 -10.46
CA PHE A 89 -0.20 2.68 -10.70
C PHE A 89 0.09 2.51 -12.19
N TYR A 90 1.26 1.98 -12.52
CA TYR A 90 1.60 1.62 -13.89
C TYR A 90 1.02 0.24 -14.24
N ASP A 91 0.19 0.17 -15.27
CA ASP A 91 -0.35 -1.08 -15.80
C ASP A 91 0.53 -1.54 -16.99
N PRO A 92 1.20 -2.69 -16.90
CA PRO A 92 2.00 -3.21 -18.02
C PRO A 92 1.15 -3.87 -19.12
N ILE A 93 -0.08 -4.29 -18.83
CA ILE A 93 -1.00 -4.91 -19.79
C ILE A 93 -1.66 -3.84 -20.67
N ILE A 94 -2.04 -2.71 -20.06
CA ILE A 94 -2.48 -1.50 -20.75
C ILE A 94 -1.42 -0.42 -20.51
N PRO A 95 -0.35 -0.36 -21.33
CA PRO A 95 0.84 0.41 -21.02
C PRO A 95 0.55 1.86 -20.65
N GLY A 96 0.76 2.20 -19.38
CA GLY A 96 0.58 3.55 -18.88
C GLY A 96 0.19 3.63 -17.41
N TYR A 97 0.10 4.86 -16.90
CA TYR A 97 -0.42 5.10 -15.56
C TYR A 97 -1.94 5.13 -15.57
N ASN A 98 -2.54 4.18 -14.87
CA ASN A 98 -3.98 4.10 -14.67
C ASN A 98 -4.35 4.55 -13.25
N THR A 99 -5.61 4.93 -13.08
CA THR A 99 -6.18 5.27 -11.76
C THR A 99 -7.45 4.46 -11.58
N LEU A 100 -7.53 3.73 -10.48
CA LEU A 100 -8.70 2.92 -10.14
C LEU A 100 -9.36 3.47 -8.87
N PRO A 101 -10.70 3.63 -8.87
CA PRO A 101 -11.44 3.87 -7.65
C PRO A 101 -11.43 2.60 -6.79
N LEU A 102 -11.20 2.77 -5.48
CA LEU A 102 -11.21 1.68 -4.51
C LEU A 102 -12.54 1.55 -3.78
N GLY A 103 -13.41 2.57 -3.89
CA GLY A 103 -14.66 2.67 -3.14
C GLY A 103 -14.43 3.27 -1.74
N ASN A 104 -15.38 3.02 -0.83
CA ASN A 104 -15.32 3.50 0.55
C ASN A 104 -14.46 2.56 1.39
N VAL A 105 -13.14 2.76 1.32
CA VAL A 105 -12.17 2.03 2.15
C VAL A 105 -11.63 2.93 3.25
N THR A 106 -11.26 2.32 4.38
CA THR A 106 -10.68 3.02 5.53
C THR A 106 -9.20 2.68 5.66
N ASP A 107 -8.40 3.70 6.01
CA ASP A 107 -6.94 3.64 6.23
C ASP A 107 -6.14 2.91 5.16
N PRO A 108 -6.26 3.26 3.86
CA PRO A 108 -5.51 2.56 2.82
C PRO A 108 -4.00 2.77 2.94
N ALA A 109 -3.25 1.69 2.73
CA ALA A 109 -1.80 1.71 2.71
C ALA A 109 -1.26 0.80 1.61
N ILE A 110 -0.07 1.11 1.09
CA ILE A 110 0.56 0.37 0.00
C ILE A 110 2.00 0.00 0.34
N CYS A 111 2.37 -1.24 0.07
CA CYS A 111 3.70 -1.78 0.38
C CYS A 111 4.15 -2.75 -0.71
N ASN A 112 5.45 -3.00 -0.84
CA ASN A 112 5.96 -4.06 -1.70
C ASN A 112 6.45 -5.23 -0.87
N ASP A 113 6.48 -6.42 -1.47
CA ASP A 113 7.03 -7.65 -0.90
C ASP A 113 8.44 -7.95 -1.41
N PHE A 114 9.14 -6.98 -1.99
CA PHE A 114 10.41 -7.25 -2.69
C PHE A 114 11.56 -7.58 -1.75
N GLU A 115 11.58 -7.02 -0.53
CA GLU A 115 12.54 -7.43 0.52
C GLU A 115 12.33 -8.89 0.95
N LEU A 116 11.20 -9.48 0.58
CA LEU A 116 10.86 -10.88 0.75
C LEU A 116 11.05 -11.72 -0.51
N LEU A 117 11.76 -11.16 -1.50
CA LEU A 117 12.02 -11.75 -2.82
C LEU A 117 10.74 -11.94 -3.66
N GLY A 118 9.62 -11.31 -3.27
CA GLY A 118 8.41 -11.26 -4.08
C GLY A 118 8.50 -10.29 -5.25
N SER A 119 7.40 -10.15 -5.98
CA SER A 119 7.28 -9.26 -7.14
C SER A 119 5.97 -8.47 -7.14
N ASN A 120 5.29 -8.41 -6.01
CA ASN A 120 4.02 -7.73 -5.86
C ASN A 120 4.13 -6.44 -5.05
N THR A 121 3.28 -5.50 -5.45
CA THR A 121 2.87 -4.41 -4.57
C THR A 121 1.48 -4.76 -4.04
N VAL A 122 1.33 -4.64 -2.73
CA VAL A 122 0.14 -4.99 -1.97
C VAL A 122 -0.51 -3.73 -1.44
N LEU A 123 -1.76 -3.53 -1.82
CA LEU A 123 -2.64 -2.52 -1.27
C LEU A 123 -3.45 -3.17 -0.14
N VAL A 124 -3.42 -2.60 1.06
CA VAL A 124 -4.16 -3.11 2.23
C VAL A 124 -5.02 -1.99 2.81
N TYR A 125 -6.22 -2.30 3.24
CA TYR A 125 -7.20 -1.35 3.77
C TYR A 125 -8.30 -2.09 4.56
N LEU A 126 -9.24 -1.31 5.09
CA LEU A 126 -10.37 -1.83 5.85
C LEU A 126 -11.68 -1.64 5.09
N VAL A 127 -12.53 -2.69 5.10
CA VAL A 127 -13.92 -2.67 4.62
C VAL A 127 -14.78 -3.24 5.73
N ASN A 128 -15.79 -2.49 6.20
CA ASN A 128 -16.64 -2.88 7.33
C ASN A 128 -15.81 -3.33 8.56
N ASN A 129 -14.72 -2.61 8.85
CA ASN A 129 -13.75 -2.91 9.91
C ASN A 129 -12.96 -4.22 9.74
N LEU A 130 -13.03 -4.90 8.59
CA LEU A 130 -12.24 -6.10 8.30
C LEU A 130 -11.05 -5.78 7.41
N VAL A 131 -9.92 -6.46 7.62
CA VAL A 131 -8.71 -6.26 6.81
C VAL A 131 -8.88 -6.94 5.47
N ASN A 132 -8.76 -6.15 4.41
CA ASN A 132 -8.81 -6.60 3.03
C ASN A 132 -7.55 -6.12 2.30
N TYR A 133 -7.22 -6.80 1.21
CA TYR A 133 -6.10 -6.43 0.36
C TYR A 133 -6.40 -6.69 -1.12
N ARG A 134 -5.61 -6.03 -1.98
CA ARG A 134 -5.55 -6.28 -3.43
C ARG A 134 -4.09 -6.31 -3.88
N LEU A 135 -3.81 -6.98 -5.00
CA LEU A 135 -2.45 -7.20 -5.48
C LEU A 135 -2.22 -6.53 -6.83
N GLN A 136 -0.99 -6.04 -7.05
CA GLN A 136 -0.59 -5.52 -8.35
C GLN A 136 -0.70 -6.58 -9.46
N SER A 137 -0.43 -7.85 -9.16
CA SER A 137 -0.53 -8.97 -10.12
C SER A 137 -1.93 -9.18 -10.70
N ASP A 138 -2.99 -8.76 -9.99
CA ASP A 138 -4.37 -8.76 -10.48
C ASP A 138 -4.86 -7.36 -10.94
N ARG A 139 -3.94 -6.40 -11.04
CA ARG A 139 -4.21 -4.98 -11.31
C ARG A 139 -5.13 -4.33 -10.29
N TYR A 140 -5.09 -4.81 -9.05
CA TYR A 140 -5.95 -4.36 -7.95
C TYR A 140 -7.45 -4.52 -8.24
N GLN A 141 -7.82 -5.50 -9.07
CA GLN A 141 -9.22 -5.76 -9.44
C GLN A 141 -9.90 -6.76 -8.52
N THR A 142 -9.13 -7.62 -7.86
CA THR A 142 -9.70 -8.63 -6.96
C THR A 142 -9.47 -8.20 -5.51
N GLU A 143 -10.54 -8.19 -4.73
CA GLU A 143 -10.50 -7.94 -3.30
C GLU A 143 -10.49 -9.25 -2.53
N TYR A 144 -9.54 -9.37 -1.60
CA TYR A 144 -9.37 -10.53 -0.75
C TYR A 144 -9.50 -10.11 0.71
N GLN A 145 -10.18 -10.94 1.51
CA GLN A 145 -10.28 -10.74 2.93
C GLN A 145 -9.09 -11.42 3.64
N LEU A 146 -8.27 -10.65 4.35
CA LEU A 146 -7.16 -11.17 5.13
C LEU A 146 -7.67 -11.76 6.46
N HIS A 147 -8.34 -10.94 7.28
CA HIS A 147 -8.80 -11.37 8.61
C HIS A 147 -10.13 -10.70 9.00
N THR A 148 -10.97 -11.41 9.75
CA THR A 148 -12.18 -10.92 10.41
C THR A 148 -11.93 -10.02 11.64
N THR A 149 -10.72 -9.51 11.84
CA THR A 149 -10.38 -8.74 13.06
C THR A 149 -10.96 -7.33 12.91
N PRO A 150 -11.71 -6.81 13.90
CA PRO A 150 -12.26 -5.46 13.84
C PRO A 150 -11.16 -4.39 13.99
N LEU A 151 -11.31 -3.26 13.30
CA LEU A 151 -10.42 -2.09 13.35
C LEU A 151 -10.02 -1.67 14.78
N SER A 152 -10.94 -1.74 15.75
CA SER A 152 -10.68 -1.32 17.14
C SER A 152 -9.52 -2.03 17.80
N VAL A 153 -9.16 -3.24 17.33
CA VAL A 153 -8.03 -4.01 17.87
C VAL A 153 -6.85 -4.06 16.89
N ILE A 154 -6.87 -3.31 15.79
CA ILE A 154 -5.79 -3.28 14.80
C ILE A 154 -4.93 -2.06 15.06
N ARG A 155 -3.64 -2.30 15.32
CA ARG A 155 -2.63 -1.26 15.46
C ARG A 155 -2.03 -0.89 14.10
N ARG A 156 -1.68 -1.90 13.29
CA ARG A 156 -1.06 -1.79 11.95
C ARG A 156 -1.32 -3.07 11.15
N PHE A 157 -1.23 -3.00 9.83
CA PHE A 157 -1.16 -4.15 8.95
C PHE A 157 -0.04 -3.93 7.93
N GLY A 158 0.46 -4.99 7.30
CA GLY A 158 1.56 -4.90 6.33
C GLY A 158 2.15 -6.26 6.02
N VAL A 159 3.33 -6.27 5.41
CA VAL A 159 4.07 -7.49 5.10
C VAL A 159 4.96 -7.85 6.31
N GLN A 160 4.95 -9.11 6.76
CA GLN A 160 5.80 -9.55 7.88
C GLN A 160 7.18 -9.95 7.38
N THR A 161 8.23 -9.44 8.04
CA THR A 161 9.60 -9.81 7.71
C THR A 161 9.80 -11.32 7.86
N SER A 162 10.53 -11.95 6.93
CA SER A 162 10.97 -13.36 6.97
C SER A 162 9.92 -14.47 6.84
N THR A 163 8.62 -14.17 6.89
CA THR A 163 7.54 -15.17 6.80
C THR A 163 6.80 -15.18 5.46
N ASN A 164 7.08 -14.22 4.58
CA ASN A 164 6.41 -14.07 3.27
C ASN A 164 4.87 -14.10 3.42
N SER A 165 4.34 -13.42 4.45
CA SER A 165 2.90 -13.31 4.75
C SER A 165 2.46 -11.86 4.92
N LEU A 166 1.16 -11.62 4.74
CA LEU A 166 0.52 -10.38 5.22
C LEU A 166 0.12 -10.58 6.68
N ALA A 167 0.45 -9.60 7.52
CA ALA A 167 0.18 -9.67 8.95
C ALA A 167 -0.57 -8.45 9.45
N VAL A 168 -1.33 -8.67 10.53
CA VAL A 168 -2.12 -7.66 11.22
C VAL A 168 -1.62 -7.59 12.66
N LEU A 169 -0.96 -6.50 12.99
CA LEU A 169 -0.52 -6.22 14.35
C LEU A 169 -1.70 -5.66 15.14
N LYS A 170 -2.01 -6.28 16.28
CA LYS A 170 -3.12 -5.88 17.14
C LYS A 170 -2.67 -4.88 18.21
N THR A 171 -3.58 -4.03 18.65
CA THR A 171 -3.42 -3.32 19.93
C THR A 171 -3.52 -4.35 21.05
N PHE A 172 -2.55 -4.35 21.96
CA PHE A 172 -2.67 -5.15 23.18
C PHE A 172 -3.85 -4.64 24.00
N PRO A 173 -4.64 -5.53 24.64
CA PRO A 173 -5.65 -5.12 25.62
C PRO A 173 -5.04 -4.39 26.81
#